data_AF-A0AAW0VQZ7-F1
#
_entry.id   AF-A0AAW0VQZ7-F1
#
_cell.length_a   1.000
_cell.length_b   1.000
_cell.length_c   1.000
_cell.angle_alpha   90.00
_cell.angle_beta   90.00
_cell.angle_gamma   90.00
#
_symmetry.space_group_name_H-M   'P 1'
#
loop_
_entity.id
_entity.type
_entity.pdbx_description
1 polymer ?
#
loop_
_entity_poly.entity_id
_entity_poly.type
_entity_poly.pdbx_seq_one_letter_code
_entity_poly.pdbx_strand_id
1 'polypeptide(L)'
;MEIPVYIVDLDLPPLQRWAPLMKDKGPLLVDLVDDVKMLITSLVGERVFEIIFNSLSKVATTLPYPFYEELVGISAFSELPLSIVTLYNIFYEALTLCTSIIAQDPNGQLYHGRNLDTGVFLGWDKKNHTWKVAEKLKPLTVELDWKKNGSTLFRSVSFAGYVGVLTAVKQVLCG
;
A
#
# COMPACT_ATOMS: atom_id res chain seq x y z
N MET A 1 -15.24 -11.37 2.75
CA MET A 1 -15.04 -9.96 3.12
C MET A 1 -15.16 -9.17 1.84
N GLU A 2 -16.07 -8.20 1.80
CA GLU A 2 -16.14 -7.25 0.69
C GLU A 2 -15.02 -6.22 0.85
N ILE A 3 -14.30 -5.93 -0.23
CA ILE A 3 -13.19 -4.96 -0.21
C ILE A 3 -13.79 -3.58 -0.47
N PRO A 4 -13.64 -2.61 0.44
CA PRO A 4 -14.20 -1.27 0.25
C PRO A 4 -13.50 -0.51 -0.88
N VAL A 5 -14.28 0.29 -1.61
CA VAL A 5 -13.82 1.10 -2.74
C VAL A 5 -13.63 2.56 -2.31
N TYR A 6 -12.49 3.15 -2.65
CA TYR A 6 -12.21 4.57 -2.44
C TYR A 6 -11.84 5.26 -3.75
N ILE A 7 -12.18 6.53 -3.86
CA ILE A 7 -11.79 7.35 -5.02
C ILE A 7 -10.44 7.99 -4.71
N VAL A 8 -9.51 7.86 -5.67
CA VAL A 8 -8.30 8.67 -5.71
C VAL A 8 -8.45 9.66 -6.85
N ASP A 9 -8.75 10.91 -6.51
CA ASP A 9 -8.98 11.97 -7.49
C ASP A 9 -7.66 12.61 -7.93
N LEU A 10 -7.24 12.34 -9.17
CA LEU A 10 -5.99 12.84 -9.73
C LEU A 10 -6.02 14.33 -10.07
N ASP A 11 -7.21 14.96 -10.05
CA ASP A 11 -7.37 16.40 -10.23
C ASP A 11 -7.07 17.17 -8.92
N LEU A 12 -7.08 16.49 -7.77
CA LEU A 12 -6.60 17.06 -6.51
C LEU A 12 -5.07 17.17 -6.47
N PRO A 13 -4.53 18.17 -5.74
CA PRO A 13 -3.12 18.21 -5.40
C PRO A 13 -2.70 16.88 -4.73
N PRO A 14 -1.51 16.32 -5.04
CA PRO A 14 -1.07 15.03 -4.50
C PRO A 14 -1.15 14.91 -2.97
N LEU A 15 -0.85 16.01 -2.26
CA LEU A 15 -0.98 16.14 -0.81
C LEU A 15 -2.38 15.79 -0.27
N GLN A 16 -3.44 15.88 -1.07
CA GLN A 16 -4.83 15.71 -0.64
C GLN A 16 -5.49 14.43 -1.13
N ARG A 17 -4.89 13.73 -2.11
CA ARG A 17 -5.50 12.58 -2.79
C ARG A 17 -5.90 11.43 -1.86
N TRP A 18 -5.13 11.26 -0.78
CA TRP A 18 -5.28 10.15 0.17
C TRP A 18 -6.10 10.51 1.40
N ALA A 19 -6.57 11.76 1.54
CA ALA A 19 -7.23 12.24 2.75
C ALA A 19 -8.46 11.41 3.17
N PRO A 20 -9.41 11.08 2.28
CA PRO A 20 -10.60 10.31 2.65
C PRO A 20 -10.23 8.91 3.15
N LEU A 21 -9.28 8.26 2.47
CA LEU A 21 -8.82 6.92 2.81
C LEU A 21 -8.08 6.91 4.15
N MET A 22 -7.20 7.88 4.39
CA MET A 22 -6.43 7.98 5.64
C MET A 22 -7.29 8.33 6.85
N LYS A 23 -8.37 9.10 6.66
CA LYS A 23 -9.33 9.37 7.73
C LYS A 23 -10.01 8.09 8.24
N ASP A 24 -10.27 7.14 7.36
CA ASP A 24 -10.92 5.87 7.69
C ASP A 24 -9.90 4.80 8.14
N LYS A 25 -8.85 4.58 7.34
CA LYS A 25 -7.90 3.48 7.52
C LYS A 25 -6.63 3.86 8.27
N GLY A 26 -6.38 5.15 8.53
CA GLY A 26 -5.20 5.65 9.24
C GLY A 26 -4.96 4.95 10.58
N PRO A 27 -5.95 4.79 11.47
CA PRO A 27 -5.76 4.08 12.74
C PRO A 27 -5.27 2.63 12.58
N LEU A 28 -5.75 1.92 11.55
CA LEU A 28 -5.31 0.56 11.24
C LEU A 28 -3.88 0.53 10.70
N LEU A 29 -3.49 1.56 9.94
CA LEU A 29 -2.13 1.71 9.43
C LEU A 29 -1.14 1.96 10.57
N VAL A 30 -1.51 2.80 11.55
CA VAL A 30 -0.70 3.06 12.76
C VAL A 30 -0.45 1.75 13.52
N ASP A 31 -1.51 0.97 13.78
CA ASP A 31 -1.40 -0.31 14.48
C ASP A 31 -0.53 -1.34 13.73
N LEU A 32 -0.56 -1.35 12.39
CA LEU A 32 0.34 -2.19 11.60
C LEU A 32 1.80 -1.73 11.71
N VAL A 33 2.05 -0.43 11.58
CA VAL A 33 3.40 0.14 11.61
C VAL A 33 4.11 -0.15 12.93
N ASP A 34 3.42 -0.04 14.05
CA ASP A 34 4.03 -0.27 15.37
C ASP A 34 4.58 -1.70 15.49
N ASP A 35 3.86 -2.68 14.96
CA ASP A 35 4.34 -4.06 14.89
C ASP A 35 5.53 -4.23 13.95
N VAL A 36 5.48 -3.62 12.77
CA VAL A 36 6.58 -3.67 11.81
C VAL A 36 7.84 -3.02 12.40
N LYS A 37 7.69 -1.89 13.10
CA LYS A 37 8.77 -1.22 13.82
C LYS A 37 9.39 -2.13 14.86
N MET A 38 8.58 -2.77 15.72
CA MET A 38 9.09 -3.71 16.72
C MET A 38 9.83 -4.89 16.09
N LEU A 39 9.30 -5.45 15.00
CA LEU A 39 9.94 -6.56 14.29
C LEU A 39 11.27 -6.16 13.68
N ILE A 40 11.34 -5.02 12.98
CA ILE A 40 12.59 -4.53 12.38
C ILE A 40 13.61 -4.23 13.48
N THR A 41 13.22 -3.51 14.54
CA THR A 41 14.11 -3.23 15.67
C THR A 41 14.64 -4.51 16.30
N SER A 42 13.81 -5.55 16.44
CA SER A 42 14.25 -6.86 16.95
C SER A 42 15.22 -7.58 16.02
N LEU A 43 15.15 -7.36 14.70
CA LEU A 43 15.99 -8.02 13.70
C LEU A 43 17.35 -7.33 13.54
N VAL A 44 17.37 -6.00 13.49
CA VAL A 44 18.59 -5.22 13.18
C VAL A 44 19.20 -4.53 14.40
N GLY A 45 18.48 -4.48 15.52
CA GLY A 45 18.85 -3.75 16.73
C GLY A 45 18.52 -2.24 16.65
N GLU A 46 18.37 -1.61 17.81
CA GLU A 46 17.93 -0.20 17.93
C GLU A 46 18.84 0.77 17.17
N ARG A 47 20.17 0.63 17.33
CA ARG A 47 21.14 1.54 16.69
C ARG A 47 21.04 1.52 15.16
N VAL A 48 20.89 0.33 14.56
CA VAL A 48 20.77 0.22 13.10
C VAL A 48 19.41 0.72 12.65
N PHE A 49 18.36 0.40 13.41
CA PHE A 49 17.02 0.91 13.14
C PHE A 49 16.99 2.45 13.12
N GLU A 50 17.61 3.12 14.08
CA GLU A 50 17.70 4.59 14.10
C GLU A 50 18.42 5.16 12.88
N ILE A 51 19.52 4.53 12.43
CA ILE A 51 20.25 4.96 11.23
C ILE A 51 19.36 4.87 9.99
N ILE A 52 18.64 3.75 9.84
CA ILE A 52 17.67 3.55 8.75
C ILE A 52 16.59 4.63 8.85
N PHE A 53 15.98 4.77 10.02
CA PHE A 53 14.85 5.67 10.25
C PHE A 53 15.19 7.14 9.96
N ASN A 54 16.37 7.60 10.37
CA ASN A 54 16.86 8.96 10.14
C ASN A 54 17.16 9.25 8.65
N SER A 55 17.40 8.21 7.86
CA SER A 55 17.68 8.35 6.42
C SER A 55 16.40 8.39 5.57
N LEU A 56 15.32 7.75 6.04
CA LEU A 56 14.11 7.55 5.23
C LEU A 56 13.37 8.84 4.86
N SER A 57 13.34 9.85 5.73
CA SER A 57 12.76 11.15 5.35
C SER A 57 13.51 11.78 4.17
N LYS A 58 14.83 11.59 4.07
CA LYS A 58 15.61 12.05 2.91
C LYS A 58 15.28 11.22 1.67
N VAL A 59 15.13 9.90 1.82
CA VAL A 59 14.71 9.03 0.70
C VAL A 59 13.38 9.48 0.11
N ALA A 60 12.41 9.87 0.93
CA ALA A 60 11.14 10.41 0.46
C ALA A 60 11.32 11.59 -0.52
N THR A 61 12.23 12.52 -0.19
CA THR A 61 12.49 13.71 -1.03
C THR A 61 13.14 13.40 -2.38
N THR A 62 13.66 12.18 -2.56
CA THR A 62 14.23 11.74 -3.85
C THR A 62 13.20 11.11 -4.78
N LEU A 63 11.99 10.83 -4.28
CA LEU A 63 10.94 10.23 -5.10
C LEU A 63 10.42 11.24 -6.12
N PRO A 64 10.15 10.81 -7.36
CA PRO A 64 9.64 11.70 -8.39
C PRO A 64 8.21 12.15 -8.04
N TYR A 65 7.81 13.29 -8.62
CA TYR A 65 6.40 13.68 -8.63
C TYR A 65 5.55 12.54 -9.22
N PRO A 66 4.40 12.18 -8.61
CA PRO A 66 3.74 12.85 -7.48
C PRO A 66 4.07 12.28 -6.09
N PHE A 67 4.89 11.24 -5.99
CA PHE A 67 4.93 10.35 -4.83
C PHE A 67 5.38 11.03 -3.53
N TYR A 68 6.41 11.89 -3.57
CA TYR A 68 6.86 12.60 -2.36
C TYR A 68 5.70 13.34 -1.66
N GLU A 69 4.93 14.11 -2.43
CA GLU A 69 3.81 14.87 -1.90
C GLU A 69 2.66 13.96 -1.43
N GLU A 70 2.41 12.85 -2.10
CA GLU A 70 1.43 11.87 -1.63
C GLU A 70 1.83 11.25 -0.29
N LEU A 71 3.12 10.91 -0.10
CA LEU A 71 3.64 10.41 1.18
C LEU A 71 3.54 11.47 2.29
N VAL A 72 3.80 12.73 1.98
CA VAL A 72 3.62 13.85 2.93
C VAL A 72 2.14 13.99 3.30
N GLY A 73 1.23 13.90 2.34
CA GLY A 73 -0.21 13.91 2.60
C GLY A 73 -0.65 12.77 3.53
N ILE A 74 -0.22 11.54 3.22
CA ILE A 74 -0.48 10.37 4.07
C ILE A 74 0.08 10.56 5.47
N SER A 75 1.32 11.04 5.60
CA SER A 75 1.95 11.35 6.88
C SER A 75 1.11 12.32 7.71
N ALA A 76 0.60 13.39 7.09
CA ALA A 76 -0.24 14.37 7.77
C ALA A 76 -1.60 13.80 8.22
N PHE A 77 -2.29 13.04 7.36
CA PHE A 77 -3.64 12.54 7.68
C PHE A 77 -3.67 11.29 8.58
N SER A 78 -2.57 10.53 8.62
CA SER A 78 -2.42 9.37 9.51
C SER A 78 -1.68 9.68 10.81
N GLU A 79 -1.17 10.91 10.96
CA GLU A 79 -0.32 11.34 12.08
C GLU A 79 0.96 10.49 12.25
N LEU A 80 1.41 9.84 11.18
CA LEU A 80 2.64 9.05 11.15
C LEU A 80 3.82 9.90 10.69
N PRO A 81 5.04 9.70 11.24
CA PRO A 81 6.24 10.35 10.72
C PRO A 81 6.47 10.01 9.24
N LEU A 82 6.94 10.97 8.44
CA LEU A 82 7.24 10.74 7.01
C LEU A 82 8.21 9.57 6.80
N SER A 83 9.21 9.41 7.68
CA SER A 83 10.13 8.26 7.65
C SER A 83 9.40 6.91 7.74
N ILE A 84 8.36 6.80 8.57
CA ILE A 84 7.55 5.58 8.71
C ILE A 84 6.75 5.34 7.42
N VAL A 85 6.08 6.37 6.92
CA VAL A 85 5.26 6.25 5.69
C VAL A 85 6.14 5.84 4.50
N THR A 86 7.37 6.36 4.46
CA THR A 86 8.37 5.97 3.47
C THR A 86 8.84 4.53 3.65
N LEU A 87 9.12 4.09 4.88
CA LEU A 87 9.45 2.68 5.17
C LEU A 87 8.36 1.74 4.67
N TYR A 88 7.11 2.06 4.99
CA TYR A 88 5.94 1.28 4.60
C TYR A 88 5.80 1.18 3.08
N ASN A 89 6.12 2.25 2.34
CA ASN A 89 6.08 2.22 0.88
C ASN A 89 7.25 1.45 0.25
N ILE A 90 8.41 1.37 0.92
CA ILE A 90 9.53 0.52 0.48
C ILE A 90 9.29 -0.95 0.81
N PHE A 91 8.59 -1.25 1.90
CA PHE A 91 8.34 -2.59 2.40
C PHE A 91 7.76 -3.54 1.33
N TYR A 92 6.85 -3.02 0.51
CA TYR A 92 6.19 -3.78 -0.54
C TYR A 92 7.10 -4.21 -1.70
N GLU A 93 8.26 -3.56 -1.85
CA GLU A 93 9.25 -3.89 -2.89
C GLU A 93 10.13 -5.09 -2.52
N ALA A 94 10.18 -5.47 -1.24
CA ALA A 94 11.07 -6.52 -0.74
C ALA A 94 10.35 -7.78 -0.24
N LEU A 95 9.14 -7.65 0.30
CA LEU A 95 8.48 -8.69 1.10
C LEU A 95 7.10 -9.08 0.56
N THR A 96 7.06 -9.28 -0.75
CA THR A 96 5.86 -9.64 -1.50
C THR A 96 6.11 -10.88 -2.35
N LEU A 97 5.20 -11.85 -2.27
CA LEU A 97 5.11 -13.00 -3.17
C LEU A 97 3.82 -12.91 -3.97
N CYS A 98 3.82 -13.48 -5.17
CA CYS A 98 2.65 -13.47 -6.03
C CYS A 98 2.58 -14.67 -6.97
N THR A 99 1.36 -15.03 -7.34
CA THR A 99 1.08 -15.87 -8.51
C THR A 99 0.13 -15.10 -9.41
N SER A 100 0.47 -14.96 -10.69
CA SER A 100 -0.35 -14.26 -11.69
C SER A 100 -0.62 -15.18 -12.86
N ILE A 101 -1.85 -15.16 -13.37
CA ILE A 101 -2.33 -16.01 -14.45
C ILE A 101 -2.98 -15.12 -15.50
N ILE A 102 -2.57 -15.30 -16.75
CA ILE A 102 -3.26 -14.76 -17.92
C ILE A 102 -3.75 -15.95 -18.74
N ALA A 103 -5.04 -15.97 -19.05
CA ALA A 103 -5.67 -17.00 -19.87
C ALA A 103 -6.45 -16.36 -21.01
N GLN A 104 -6.55 -17.08 -22.13
CA GLN A 104 -7.39 -16.70 -23.26
C GLN A 104 -8.40 -17.84 -23.51
N ASP A 105 -9.67 -17.50 -23.67
CA ASP A 105 -10.67 -18.49 -24.08
C ASP A 105 -10.62 -18.75 -25.60
N PRO A 106 -11.34 -19.77 -26.11
CA PRO A 106 -11.41 -20.04 -27.56
C PRO A 106 -12.02 -18.91 -28.40
N ASN A 107 -12.74 -17.97 -27.79
CA ASN A 107 -13.32 -16.80 -28.47
C ASN A 107 -12.34 -15.61 -28.51
N GLY A 108 -11.16 -15.74 -27.91
CA GLY A 108 -10.16 -14.69 -27.83
C GLY A 108 -10.26 -13.77 -26.61
N GLN A 109 -11.23 -13.99 -25.71
CA GLN A 109 -11.40 -13.22 -24.48
C GLN A 109 -10.25 -13.48 -23.51
N LEU A 110 -9.63 -12.41 -23.01
CA LEU A 110 -8.55 -12.48 -22.03
C LEU A 110 -9.10 -12.42 -20.59
N TYR A 111 -8.52 -13.24 -19.73
CA TYR A 111 -8.74 -13.27 -18.29
C TYR A 111 -7.41 -13.05 -17.59
N HIS A 112 -7.39 -12.17 -16.59
CA HIS A 112 -6.22 -11.91 -15.77
C HIS A 112 -6.62 -12.04 -14.30
N GLY A 113 -5.97 -12.96 -13.60
CA GLY A 113 -6.22 -13.21 -12.18
C GLY A 113 -4.91 -13.40 -11.44
N ARG A 114 -4.91 -13.14 -10.13
CA ARG A 114 -3.71 -13.30 -9.31
C ARG A 114 -3.99 -13.41 -7.81
N ASN A 115 -3.01 -13.93 -7.07
CA ASN A 115 -2.95 -13.92 -5.59
C ASN A 115 -1.77 -13.08 -5.10
N LEU A 116 -1.96 -12.34 -3.99
CA LEU A 116 -0.95 -11.55 -3.27
C LEU A 116 -0.70 -12.11 -1.89
N ASP A 117 0.56 -12.49 -1.65
CA ASP A 117 1.00 -12.93 -0.34
C ASP A 117 2.03 -11.92 0.16
N THR A 118 1.64 -11.13 1.16
CA THR A 118 2.50 -10.09 1.75
C THR A 118 2.41 -10.17 3.28
N GLY A 119 3.42 -9.64 3.98
CA GLY A 119 3.50 -9.76 5.43
C GLY A 119 3.84 -11.17 5.94
N VAL A 120 4.20 -12.08 5.03
CA VAL A 120 4.63 -13.45 5.35
C VAL A 120 5.99 -13.38 6.04
N PHE A 121 6.24 -14.30 6.98
CA PHE A 121 7.46 -14.37 7.80
C PHE A 121 7.62 -13.27 8.86
N LEU A 122 6.61 -12.42 9.05
CA LEU A 122 6.66 -11.28 9.98
C LEU A 122 5.68 -11.45 11.13
N GLY A 123 6.24 -11.81 12.30
CA GLY A 123 5.51 -11.99 13.55
C GLY A 123 4.63 -13.24 13.51
N TRP A 124 5.20 -14.41 13.82
CA TRP A 124 4.44 -15.66 13.87
C TRP A 124 3.50 -15.73 15.08
N ASP A 125 2.19 -15.86 14.82
CA ASP A 125 1.20 -16.17 15.84
C ASP A 125 1.06 -17.69 15.99
N LYS A 126 1.67 -18.24 17.03
CA LYS A 126 1.63 -19.68 17.32
C LYS A 126 0.22 -20.21 17.64
N LYS A 127 -0.70 -19.35 18.10
CA LYS A 127 -2.05 -19.76 18.52
C LYS A 127 -2.98 -19.87 17.32
N ASN A 128 -2.95 -18.88 16.43
CA ASN A 128 -3.83 -18.84 15.27
C ASN A 128 -3.19 -19.41 13.99
N HIS A 129 -1.89 -19.73 14.03
CA HIS A 129 -1.11 -20.22 12.89
C HIS A 129 -1.11 -19.25 11.71
N THR A 130 -0.97 -17.96 12.00
CA THR A 130 -0.95 -16.88 11.02
C THR A 130 0.26 -15.96 11.21
N TRP A 131 0.53 -15.14 10.19
CA TRP A 131 1.51 -14.06 10.28
C TRP A 131 0.82 -12.77 10.71
N LYS A 132 1.25 -12.17 11.81
CA LYS A 132 0.63 -10.99 12.43
C LYS A 132 0.50 -9.83 11.44
N VAL A 133 1.57 -9.55 10.69
CA VAL A 133 1.57 -8.49 9.67
C VAL A 133 0.59 -8.81 8.53
N ALA A 134 0.56 -10.06 8.05
CA ALA A 134 -0.39 -10.46 7.01
C ALA A 134 -1.85 -10.30 7.45
N GLU A 135 -2.19 -10.65 8.71
CA GLU A 135 -3.54 -10.45 9.24
C GLU A 135 -3.92 -8.96 9.35
N LYS A 136 -2.98 -8.11 9.76
CA LYS A 136 -3.18 -6.65 9.85
C LYS A 136 -3.29 -5.96 8.49
N LEU A 137 -2.71 -6.55 7.43
CA LEU A 137 -2.84 -6.04 6.06
C LEU A 137 -4.21 -6.31 5.43
N LYS A 138 -4.92 -7.36 5.85
CA LYS A 138 -6.27 -7.67 5.34
C LYS A 138 -7.25 -6.50 5.47
N PRO A 139 -7.49 -5.90 6.65
CA PRO A 139 -8.43 -4.77 6.78
C PRO A 139 -7.94 -3.46 6.14
N LEU A 140 -6.66 -3.38 5.78
CA LEU A 140 -6.06 -2.28 5.01
C LEU A 140 -6.19 -2.48 3.50
N THR A 141 -6.61 -3.66 3.03
CA THR A 141 -6.83 -3.93 1.61
C THR A 141 -8.03 -3.13 1.11
N VAL A 142 -7.84 -2.39 0.02
CA VAL A 142 -8.85 -1.51 -0.58
C VAL A 142 -8.81 -1.61 -2.10
N GLU A 143 -9.96 -1.38 -2.73
CA GLU A 143 -10.03 -1.07 -4.16
C GLU A 143 -9.96 0.45 -4.33
N LEU A 144 -9.17 0.91 -5.29
CA LEU A 144 -8.99 2.32 -5.62
C LEU A 144 -9.54 2.57 -7.03
N ASP A 145 -10.52 3.46 -7.12
CA ASP A 145 -11.03 4.02 -8.36
C ASP A 145 -10.29 5.32 -8.66
N TRP A 146 -9.30 5.24 -9.55
CA TRP A 146 -8.44 6.38 -9.90
C TRP A 146 -9.16 7.24 -10.93
N LYS A 147 -9.58 8.44 -10.52
CA LYS A 147 -10.34 9.34 -11.39
C LYS A 147 -9.51 10.49 -11.89
N LYS A 148 -9.78 10.92 -13.13
CA LYS A 148 -9.25 12.14 -13.73
C LYS A 148 -10.32 12.79 -14.59
N ASN A 149 -10.51 14.09 -14.45
CA ASN A 149 -11.61 14.86 -15.03
C ASN A 149 -12.98 14.20 -14.76
N GLY A 150 -13.20 13.73 -13.52
CA GLY A 150 -14.44 13.06 -13.09
C GLY A 150 -14.67 11.64 -13.65
N SER A 151 -13.79 11.13 -14.53
CA SER A 151 -13.92 9.81 -15.16
C SER A 151 -12.91 8.81 -14.58
N THR A 152 -13.30 7.54 -14.45
CA THR A 152 -12.38 6.45 -14.05
C THR A 152 -11.29 6.29 -15.11
N LEU A 153 -10.04 6.49 -14.71
CA LEU A 153 -8.86 6.27 -15.54
C LEU A 153 -8.42 4.80 -15.50
N PHE A 154 -8.38 4.20 -14.31
CA PHE A 154 -8.14 2.78 -14.06
C PHE A 154 -8.59 2.41 -12.64
N ARG A 155 -8.67 1.11 -12.34
CA ARG A 155 -8.91 0.61 -10.98
C ARG A 155 -7.74 -0.23 -10.51
N SER A 156 -7.47 -0.22 -9.21
CA SER A 156 -6.44 -1.06 -8.60
C SER A 156 -6.89 -1.65 -7.28
N VAL A 157 -6.32 -2.78 -6.88
CA VAL A 157 -6.37 -3.26 -5.50
C VAL A 157 -5.04 -2.91 -4.84
N SER A 158 -5.09 -2.28 -3.67
CA SER A 158 -3.93 -1.78 -2.95
C SER A 158 -4.12 -1.90 -1.43
N PHE A 159 -3.13 -1.46 -0.67
CA PHE A 159 -3.22 -1.27 0.77
C PHE A 159 -3.32 0.21 1.09
N ALA A 160 -4.16 0.57 2.06
CA ALA A 160 -4.24 1.95 2.54
C ALA A 160 -2.85 2.42 3.01
N GLY A 161 -2.43 3.58 2.50
CA GLY A 161 -1.12 4.19 2.77
C GLY A 161 -0.01 3.80 1.78
N TYR A 162 -0.27 2.89 0.83
CA TYR A 162 0.66 2.54 -0.24
C TYR A 162 0.31 3.29 -1.53
N VAL A 163 1.26 4.09 -2.03
CA VAL A 163 1.07 4.96 -3.21
C VAL A 163 1.40 4.28 -4.54
N GLY A 164 2.06 3.11 -4.47
CA GLY A 164 2.35 2.30 -5.65
C GLY A 164 1.12 1.51 -6.15
N VAL A 165 1.30 0.82 -7.27
CA VAL A 165 0.26 -0.01 -7.88
C VAL A 165 0.82 -1.40 -8.16
N LEU A 166 0.34 -2.41 -7.42
CA LEU A 166 0.73 -3.81 -7.61
C LEU A 166 -0.27 -4.61 -8.46
N THR A 167 -1.53 -4.18 -8.49
CA THR A 167 -2.62 -4.90 -9.16
C THR A 167 -3.61 -3.91 -9.71
N ALA A 168 -3.73 -3.82 -11.02
CA ALA A 168 -4.62 -2.86 -11.66
C ALA A 168 -5.20 -3.38 -12.98
N VAL A 169 -6.30 -2.76 -13.36
CA VAL A 169 -6.92 -2.90 -14.68
C VAL A 169 -7.36 -1.53 -15.17
N LYS A 170 -7.03 -1.23 -16.42
CA LYS A 170 -7.60 -0.12 -17.15
C LYS A 170 -8.64 -0.67 -18.11
N GLN A 171 -9.89 -0.27 -17.94
CA GLN A 171 -10.92 -0.61 -18.91
C GLN A 171 -10.63 0.17 -20.19
N VAL A 172 -10.43 -0.56 -21.28
CA VAL A 172 -10.45 0.02 -22.63
C VAL A 172 -11.89 -0.08 -23.09
N LEU A 173 -12.57 1.06 -23.23
CA LEU A 173 -13.81 1.08 -24.00
C LEU A 173 -13.44 0.76 -25.44
N CYS A 174 -13.77 -0.43 -25.91
CA CYS A 174 -13.74 -0.73 -27.33
C CYS A 174 -14.77 0.18 -28.01
N GLY A 175 -14.26 1.16 -28.76
CA GLY A 175 -15.06 1.96 -29.69
C GLY A 175 -15.26 1.26 -31.02
#